data_AF-A0A1C0A797-F1
#
_entry.id   AF-A0A1C0A797-F1
#
_cell.length_a   1.000
_cell.length_b   1.000
_cell.length_c   1.000
_cell.angle_alpha   90.00
_cell.angle_beta   90.00
_cell.angle_gamma   90.00
#
_symmetry.space_group_name_H-M   'P 1'
#
loop_
_entity.id
_entity.type
_entity.pdbx_description
1 polymer ?
#
loop_
_entity_poly.entity_id
_entity_poly.type
_entity_poly.pdbx_seq_one_letter_code
_entity_poly.pdbx_strand_id
1 'polypeptide(L)'
;MALTSSIPKGKKLALLGPNKAGKSTLFFHFNGILQPQVGELSFAGKRISYKRRELKKLRKSVGIVFQDPDKQLFSASVLEEISFGPFNLVYPKVR
;
A
#
# COMPACT_ATOMS: atom_id res chain seq x y z
N MET A 1 -13.72 10.82 -15.19
CA MET A 1 -12.41 10.51 -15.79
C MET A 1 -12.02 9.10 -15.38
N ALA A 2 -11.72 8.21 -16.34
CA ALA A 2 -11.26 6.85 -16.06
C ALA A 2 -9.74 6.80 -16.10
N LEU A 3 -9.12 6.10 -15.14
CA LEU A 3 -7.67 5.94 -15.05
C LEU A 3 -7.31 4.46 -15.14
N THR A 4 -6.37 4.13 -16.02
CA THR A 4 -5.83 2.78 -16.16
C THR A 4 -4.30 2.86 -16.15
N SER A 5 -3.67 2.01 -15.35
CA SER A 5 -2.21 1.94 -15.26
C SER A 5 -1.78 0.51 -14.96
N SER A 6 -0.60 0.13 -15.45
CA SER A 6 0.02 -1.15 -15.17
C SER A 6 1.47 -0.92 -14.73
N ILE A 7 1.91 -1.67 -13.71
CA ILE A 7 3.26 -1.59 -13.16
C ILE A 7 3.95 -2.94 -13.43
N PRO A 8 4.86 -3.02 -14.42
CA PRO A 8 5.54 -4.27 -14.71
C PRO A 8 6.51 -4.65 -13.59
N LYS A 9 6.62 -5.96 -13.33
CA LYS A 9 7.54 -6.49 -12.30
C LYS A 9 8.98 -6.05 -12.58
N GLY A 10 9.68 -5.61 -11.54
CA GLY A 10 11.10 -5.24 -11.61
C GLY A 10 11.37 -3.87 -12.24
N LYS A 11 10.34 -3.09 -12.60
CA LYS A 11 10.51 -1.74 -13.14
C LYS A 11 10.49 -0.69 -12.03
N LYS A 12 11.32 0.34 -12.21
CA LYS A 12 11.25 1.60 -11.45
C LYS A 12 10.48 2.59 -12.31
N LEU A 13 9.40 3.16 -11.78
CA LEU A 13 8.54 4.08 -12.49
C LEU A 13 8.36 5.37 -11.69
N ALA A 14 8.27 6.48 -12.40
CA ALA A 14 7.95 7.78 -11.83
C ALA A 14 6.56 8.21 -12.33
N LEU A 15 5.71 8.66 -11.40
CA LEU A 15 4.43 9.28 -11.73
C LEU A 15 4.58 10.80 -11.58
N LEU A 16 4.58 11.49 -12.70
CA LEU A 16 4.71 12.95 -12.75
C LEU A 16 3.34 13.61 -12.90
N GLY A 17 3.21 14.84 -12.42
CA GLY A 17 2.00 15.64 -12.54
C GLY A 17 1.95 16.76 -11.51
N PRO A 18 1.08 17.75 -11.66
CA PRO A 18 0.97 18.87 -10.73
C PRO A 18 0.51 18.43 -9.34
N ASN A 19 0.69 19.31 -8.35
CA ASN A 19 0.11 19.09 -7.03
C ASN A 19 -1.41 18.93 -7.14
N LYS A 20 -1.99 18.09 -6.26
CA LYS A 20 -3.42 17.75 -6.25
C LYS A 20 -3.94 17.01 -7.50
N ALA A 21 -3.07 16.56 -8.41
CA ALA A 21 -3.45 15.70 -9.54
C ALA A 21 -3.91 14.27 -9.15
N GLY A 22 -4.01 13.95 -7.85
CA GLY A 22 -4.43 12.62 -7.37
C GLY A 22 -3.33 11.56 -7.28
N LYS A 23 -2.04 11.94 -7.40
CA LYS A 23 -0.91 10.99 -7.35
C LYS A 23 -0.90 10.13 -6.08
N SER A 24 -0.99 10.77 -4.90
CA SER A 24 -1.03 10.05 -3.62
C SER A 24 -2.29 9.19 -3.49
N THR A 25 -3.43 9.71 -3.96
CA THR A 25 -4.68 8.96 -4.03
C THR A 25 -4.51 7.69 -4.86
N LEU A 26 -3.83 7.75 -6.01
CA LEU A 26 -3.53 6.58 -6.83
C LEU A 26 -2.65 5.55 -6.09
N PHE A 27 -1.60 6.00 -5.42
CA PHE A 27 -0.74 5.11 -4.62
C PHE A 27 -1.50 4.44 -3.47
N PHE A 28 -2.45 5.15 -2.84
CA PHE A 28 -3.33 4.56 -1.83
C PHE A 28 -4.26 3.48 -2.39
N HIS A 29 -4.69 3.60 -3.65
CA HIS A 29 -5.41 2.52 -4.33
C HIS A 29 -4.48 1.31 -4.58
N PHE A 30 -3.23 1.53 -4.99
CA PHE A 30 -2.28 0.42 -5.25
C PHE A 30 -2.01 -0.47 -4.03
N ASN A 31 -1.98 0.11 -2.82
CA ASN A 31 -1.82 -0.65 -1.57
C ASN A 31 -3.18 -1.02 -0.89
N GLY A 32 -4.30 -0.71 -1.55
CA GLY A 32 -5.64 -0.97 -1.03
C GLY A 32 -5.95 -0.24 0.28
N ILE A 33 -5.36 0.93 0.52
CA ILE A 33 -5.81 1.87 1.57
C ILE A 33 -7.16 2.45 1.14
N LEU A 34 -7.29 2.82 -0.13
CA LEU A 34 -8.53 3.28 -0.74
C LEU A 34 -9.12 2.19 -1.63
N GLN A 35 -10.44 2.02 -1.54
CA GLN A 35 -11.21 1.21 -2.48
C GLN A 35 -11.78 2.11 -3.57
N PRO A 36 -11.59 1.78 -4.86
CA PRO A 36 -12.21 2.54 -5.93
C PRO A 36 -13.73 2.32 -5.90
N GLN A 37 -14.50 3.38 -6.15
CA GLN A 37 -15.95 3.28 -6.32
C GLN A 37 -16.31 2.52 -7.61
N VAL A 38 -15.50 2.69 -8.66
CA VAL A 38 -15.67 2.05 -9.97
C VAL A 38 -14.32 1.53 -10.46
N GLY A 39 -14.32 0.37 -11.10
CA GLY A 39 -13.11 -0.30 -11.61
C GLY A 39 -12.57 -1.35 -10.65
N GLU A 40 -11.34 -1.79 -10.89
CA GLU A 40 -10.73 -2.87 -10.13
C GLU A 40 -9.21 -2.70 -9.99
N LEU A 41 -8.67 -3.31 -8.95
CA LEU A 41 -7.23 -3.45 -8.73
C LEU A 41 -6.86 -4.92 -8.95
N SER A 42 -5.83 -5.18 -9.73
CA SER A 42 -5.23 -6.50 -9.87
C SER A 42 -3.77 -6.49 -9.41
N PHE A 43 -3.35 -7.58 -8.76
CA PHE A 43 -1.98 -7.79 -8.31
C PHE A 43 -1.56 -9.20 -8.69
N ALA A 44 -0.39 -9.32 -9.34
CA ALA A 44 0.14 -10.60 -9.84
C ALA A 44 -0.92 -11.42 -10.65
N GLY A 45 -1.65 -10.74 -11.53
CA GLY A 45 -2.67 -11.36 -12.39
C GLY A 45 -3.99 -11.73 -11.70
N LYS A 46 -4.16 -11.40 -10.41
CA LYS A 46 -5.39 -11.69 -9.65
C LYS A 46 -6.08 -10.40 -9.23
N ARG A 47 -7.40 -10.34 -9.44
CA ARG A 47 -8.23 -9.25 -8.92
C ARG A 47 -8.22 -9.26 -7.40
N ILE A 48 -8.00 -8.10 -6.79
CA ILE A 48 -8.02 -7.93 -5.35
C ILE A 48 -9.46 -7.71 -4.88
N SER A 49 -9.87 -8.47 -3.85
CA SER A 49 -11.05 -8.14 -3.06
C SER A 49 -10.67 -7.29 -1.85
N TYR A 50 -11.54 -6.39 -1.43
CA TYR A 50 -11.32 -5.54 -0.26
C TYR A 50 -11.64 -6.23 1.07
N LYS A 51 -11.68 -7.56 1.08
CA LYS A 51 -11.80 -8.36 2.30
C LYS A 51 -10.48 -8.29 3.07
N ARG A 52 -10.57 -8.20 4.41
CA ARG A 52 -9.41 -8.05 5.32
C ARG A 52 -8.27 -9.04 5.05
N ARG A 53 -8.59 -10.31 4.76
CA ARG A 53 -7.61 -11.36 4.48
C ARG A 53 -6.80 -11.08 3.22
N GLU A 54 -7.46 -10.63 2.15
CA GLU A 54 -6.81 -10.34 0.87
C GLU A 54 -5.98 -9.05 0.93
N LEU A 55 -6.50 -8.00 1.60
CA LEU A 55 -5.72 -6.79 1.86
C LEU A 55 -4.47 -7.06 2.71
N LYS A 56 -4.55 -7.96 3.71
CA LYS A 56 -3.37 -8.37 4.49
C LYS A 56 -2.33 -9.06 3.61
N LYS A 57 -2.73 -9.85 2.61
CA LYS A 57 -1.79 -10.47 1.65
C LYS A 57 -1.18 -9.42 0.71
N LEU A 58 -1.98 -8.50 0.17
CA LEU A 58 -1.51 -7.41 -0.69
C LEU A 58 -0.43 -6.58 0.02
N ARG A 59 -0.70 -6.16 1.27
CA ARG A 59 0.19 -5.32 2.08
C ARG A 59 1.47 -6.01 2.55
N LYS A 60 1.58 -7.34 2.41
CA LYS A 60 2.86 -8.05 2.57
C LYS A 60 3.79 -7.84 1.37
N SER A 61 3.24 -7.49 0.21
CA SER A 61 3.98 -7.35 -1.05
C SER A 61 4.08 -5.90 -1.53
N VAL A 62 3.11 -5.07 -1.16
CA VAL A 62 3.04 -3.65 -1.55
C VAL A 62 3.19 -2.81 -0.28
N GLY A 63 4.35 -2.20 -0.11
CA GLY A 63 4.59 -1.20 0.93
C GLY A 63 4.23 0.20 0.46
N ILE A 64 4.04 1.13 1.39
CA ILE A 64 3.91 2.55 1.07
C ILE A 64 4.71 3.39 2.07
N VAL A 65 5.43 4.37 1.55
CA VAL A 65 6.06 5.44 2.31
C VAL A 65 5.28 6.70 1.97
N PHE A 66 4.78 7.39 2.99
CA PHE A 66 4.01 8.62 2.82
C PHE A 66 4.93 9.78 2.49
N GLN A 67 4.36 10.87 1.97
CA GLN A 67 5.12 12.08 1.66
C GLN A 67 5.81 12.69 2.88
N ASP A 68 5.19 12.52 4.05
CA ASP A 68 5.70 12.92 5.34
C ASP A 68 5.96 11.64 6.15
N PRO A 69 7.23 11.18 6.21
CA PRO A 69 7.57 9.93 6.87
C PRO A 69 7.43 10.02 8.40
N ASP A 70 7.56 11.21 8.99
CA ASP A 70 7.47 11.39 10.44
C ASP A 70 6.07 11.05 10.95
N LYS A 71 5.04 11.24 10.12
CA LYS A 71 3.66 10.82 10.41
C LYS A 71 3.46 9.30 10.44
N GLN A 72 4.44 8.52 9.99
CA GLN A 72 4.39 7.05 10.08
C GLN A 72 5.08 6.52 11.33
N LEU A 73 5.96 7.29 11.94
CA LEU A 73 6.70 6.89 13.14
C LEU A 73 5.82 7.07 14.37
N PHE A 74 5.89 6.11 15.31
CA PHE A 74 5.10 6.15 16.54
C PHE A 74 5.85 5.61 17.76
N SER A 75 6.99 4.92 17.60
CA SER A 75 7.85 4.52 18.70
C SER A 75 9.05 5.47 18.86
N ALA A 76 9.48 5.67 20.11
CA ALA A 76 10.72 6.35 20.46
C ALA A 76 11.96 5.46 20.24
N SER A 77 11.79 4.16 20.00
CA SER A 77 12.87 3.21 19.75
C SER A 77 12.89 2.80 18.28
N VAL A 78 14.05 2.98 17.64
CA VAL A 78 14.28 2.53 16.26
C VAL A 78 14.00 1.03 16.12
N LEU A 79 14.41 0.23 17.11
CA LEU A 79 14.21 -1.22 17.08
C LEU A 79 12.72 -1.59 17.15
N GLU A 80 11.95 -0.92 18.00
CA GLU A 80 10.51 -1.18 18.12
C GLU A 80 9.76 -0.78 16.85
N GLU A 81 10.11 0.40 16.30
CA GLU A 81 9.51 0.94 15.08
C GLU A 81 9.68 -0.04 13.90
N ILE A 82 10.92 -0.49 13.64
CA ILE A 82 11.19 -1.42 12.54
C ILE A 82 10.59 -2.82 12.77
N SER A 83 10.44 -3.23 14.03
CA SER A 83 9.93 -4.55 14.39
C SER A 83 8.40 -4.66 14.30
N PHE A 84 7.69 -3.53 14.37
CA PHE A 84 6.22 -3.51 14.39
C PHE A 84 5.56 -4.20 13.18
N GLY A 85 6.05 -3.92 11.97
CA GLY A 85 5.54 -4.55 10.74
C GLY A 85 5.68 -6.08 10.77
N PRO A 86 6.91 -6.62 10.90
CA PRO A 86 7.16 -8.05 11.06
C PRO A 86 6.30 -8.71 12.15
N PHE A 87 6.20 -8.12 13.35
CA PHE A 87 5.40 -8.68 14.43
C PHE A 87 3.92 -8.84 14.06
N ASN A 88 3.30 -7.82 13.47
CA ASN A 88 1.88 -7.87 13.08
C ASN A 88 1.58 -8.82 11.90
N LEU A 89 2.60 -9.15 11.08
CA LEU A 89 2.46 -9.97 9.88
C LEU A 89 2.77 -11.45 10.11
N VAL A 90 3.72 -11.75 10.99
CA VAL A 90 4.29 -13.09 11.24
C VAL A 90 3.77 -13.71 12.54
N TYR A 91 3.58 -12.90 13.58
CA TYR A 91 3.20 -13.38 14.91
C TYR A 91 1.77 -12.92 15.22
N PRO A 92 0.73 -13.65 14.77
CA PRO A 92 -0.62 -13.40 15.26
C PRO A 92 -0.56 -13.63 16.78
N LYS A 93 -0.85 -12.59 17.57
CA LYS A 93 -0.92 -12.67 19.03
C LYS A 93 -1.58 -13.98 19.46
N VAL A 94 -0.83 -14.84 20.13
CA VAL A 94 -1.42 -15.83 21.04
C VAL A 94 -2.15 -14.98 22.07
N ARG A 95 -3.48 -15.05 22.07
CA ARG A 95 -4.29 -14.56 23.18
C ARG A 95 -4.16 -15.53 24.33
#